data_AF-A0A382RIR2-F1
#
_entry.id   AF-A0A382RIR2-F1
#
_cell.length_a   1.000
_cell.length_b   1.000
_cell.length_c   1.000
_cell.angle_alpha   90.00
_cell.angle_beta   90.00
_cell.angle_gamma   90.00
#
_symmetry.space_group_name_H-M   'P 1'
#
loop_
_entity.id
_entity.type
_entity.pdbx_description
1 polymer ?
#
loop_
_entity_poly.entity_id
_entity_poly.type
_entity_poly.pdbx_seq_one_letter_code
_entity_poly.pdbx_strand_id
1 'polypeptide(L)'
;TSGTSAYGIRLQDNSNILDVLGTIITNGVQAYGIYLNESDNNTITQSGKVTTQNHTSRLYMIKNSNSNDITQSGDLESTGVKWSHCYYLDNADSNTITQTGNITTAGSSARSHGYFFDDVSGDNSGSDGNTIIQKGNITLTENTNKAYYCEEGTNNSITQSGTITTSGTDGHGYHFKENCDSNTITLSGSISVSGTNAKAIKVESGNDANTLVLSDEPTITGNVDLGSEDFTISLSCDLKKDLTVTLNNKTGMTVTNNLCGNDTYEILDSSLAADADNSETNGYLRILAEDLDTPSENAKYRSENVLTKLRGLFTAADHI
;
A
#
# COMPACT_ATOMS: atom_id res chain seq x y z
N THR A 1 -0.82 22.45 20.51
CA THR A 1 -1.14 22.25 21.94
C THR A 1 -0.06 21.42 22.61
N SER A 2 -0.01 21.33 23.94
CA SER A 2 0.98 20.50 24.65
C SER A 2 0.39 19.86 25.91
N GLY A 3 1.04 18.81 26.42
CA GLY A 3 0.61 18.05 27.59
C GLY A 3 0.12 16.64 27.25
N THR A 4 -0.06 15.80 28.26
CA THR A 4 -0.58 14.44 28.09
C THR A 4 -2.00 14.47 27.52
N SER A 5 -2.28 13.64 26.51
CA SER A 5 -3.58 13.59 25.84
C SER A 5 -4.05 14.93 25.28
N ALA A 6 -3.10 15.75 24.79
CA ALA A 6 -3.43 17.01 24.14
C ALA A 6 -4.04 16.80 22.75
N TYR A 7 -5.04 17.61 22.41
CA TYR A 7 -5.69 17.59 21.10
C TYR A 7 -5.31 18.86 20.32
N GLY A 8 -5.04 18.76 19.03
CA GLY A 8 -4.99 19.91 18.14
C GLY A 8 -6.41 20.34 17.79
N ILE A 9 -7.16 19.41 17.22
CA ILE A 9 -8.60 19.51 16.94
C ILE A 9 -9.27 18.22 17.42
N ARG A 10 -10.45 18.33 18.02
CA ARG A 10 -11.29 17.19 18.42
C ARG A 10 -12.71 17.40 17.89
N LEU A 11 -13.23 16.40 17.18
CA LEU A 11 -14.61 16.32 16.72
C LEU A 11 -15.33 15.22 17.53
N GLN A 12 -16.53 15.55 18.01
CA GLN A 12 -17.36 14.68 18.86
C GLN A 12 -18.83 14.68 18.43
N ASP A 13 -19.13 15.31 17.30
CA ASP A 13 -20.46 15.40 16.71
C ASP A 13 -20.33 14.94 15.26
N ASN A 14 -21.46 14.61 14.64
CA ASN A 14 -21.47 14.12 13.26
C ASN A 14 -21.56 15.28 12.26
N SER A 15 -21.19 15.00 11.00
CA SER A 15 -21.44 15.89 9.86
C SER A 15 -20.78 17.27 9.95
N ASN A 16 -19.61 17.36 10.58
CA ASN A 16 -18.81 18.59 10.56
C ASN A 16 -18.14 18.79 9.21
N ILE A 17 -17.92 20.06 8.87
CA ILE A 17 -17.04 20.47 7.77
C ILE A 17 -15.87 21.21 8.40
N LEU A 18 -14.66 20.66 8.23
CA LEU A 18 -13.43 21.21 8.79
C LEU A 18 -12.43 21.52 7.68
N ASP A 19 -11.95 22.77 7.64
CA ASP A 19 -10.83 23.18 6.78
C ASP A 19 -9.64 23.62 7.63
N VAL A 20 -8.53 22.89 7.52
CA VAL A 20 -7.28 23.12 8.24
C VAL A 20 -6.22 23.64 7.27
N LEU A 21 -6.17 24.96 7.14
CA LEU A 21 -5.17 25.66 6.31
C LEU A 21 -3.83 25.87 7.03
N GLY A 22 -3.88 26.03 8.35
CA GLY A 22 -2.71 26.32 9.19
C GLY A 22 -2.02 25.06 9.71
N THR A 23 -0.83 25.24 10.28
CA THR A 23 -0.08 24.14 10.89
C THR A 23 -0.66 23.75 12.25
N ILE A 24 -0.87 22.45 12.48
CA ILE A 24 -1.19 21.88 13.79
C ILE A 24 0.07 21.24 14.36
N ILE A 25 0.44 21.61 15.58
CA ILE A 25 1.53 20.97 16.31
C ILE A 25 1.03 20.55 17.68
N THR A 26 1.14 19.27 18.01
CA THR A 26 0.79 18.75 19.34
C THR A 26 1.97 18.04 20.01
N ASN A 27 2.34 18.54 21.19
CA ASN A 27 3.54 18.13 21.91
C ASN A 27 3.15 17.43 23.22
N GLY A 28 3.09 16.10 23.23
CA GLY A 28 2.75 15.37 24.45
C GLY A 28 2.58 13.88 24.24
N VAL A 29 2.68 13.12 25.33
CA VAL A 29 2.38 11.68 25.32
C VAL A 29 0.89 11.50 25.01
N GLN A 30 0.56 10.55 24.13
CA GLN A 30 -0.81 10.32 23.66
C GLN A 30 -1.45 11.59 23.06
N ALA A 31 -0.66 12.48 22.45
CA ALA A 31 -1.20 13.66 21.80
C ALA A 31 -1.81 13.32 20.42
N TYR A 32 -2.84 14.07 20.05
CA TYR A 32 -3.59 13.88 18.82
C TYR A 32 -3.58 15.16 17.98
N GLY A 33 -3.19 15.07 16.71
CA GLY A 33 -3.30 16.20 15.79
C GLY A 33 -4.76 16.55 15.54
N ILE A 34 -5.48 15.63 14.91
CA ILE A 34 -6.93 15.68 14.66
C ILE A 34 -7.54 14.38 15.20
N TYR A 35 -8.53 14.51 16.07
CA TYR A 35 -9.18 13.37 16.72
C TYR A 35 -10.69 13.38 16.44
N LEU A 36 -11.17 12.34 15.76
CA LEU A 36 -12.59 12.03 15.59
C LEU A 36 -12.93 10.97 16.62
N ASN A 37 -13.91 11.25 17.48
CA ASN A 37 -14.36 10.33 18.51
C ASN A 37 -15.87 10.23 18.49
N GLU A 38 -16.41 9.11 18.04
CA GLU A 38 -17.86 8.94 17.86
C GLU A 38 -18.42 10.07 16.97
N SER A 39 -17.71 10.30 15.86
CA SER A 39 -17.86 11.47 15.00
C SER A 39 -17.90 11.00 13.56
N ASP A 40 -19.12 10.78 13.06
CA ASP A 40 -19.39 10.20 11.75
C ASP A 40 -19.63 11.27 10.68
N ASN A 41 -19.49 10.88 9.41
CA ASN A 41 -19.92 11.65 8.25
C ASN A 41 -19.27 13.04 8.13
N ASN A 42 -18.06 13.23 8.65
CA ASN A 42 -17.35 14.51 8.58
C ASN A 42 -16.66 14.67 7.23
N THR A 43 -16.57 15.92 6.75
CA THR A 43 -15.73 16.29 5.61
C THR A 43 -14.57 17.13 6.12
N ILE A 44 -13.35 16.61 6.00
CA ILE A 44 -12.13 17.24 6.51
C ILE A 44 -11.20 17.52 5.34
N THR A 45 -10.89 18.78 5.12
CA THR A 45 -9.80 19.20 4.22
C THR A 45 -8.66 19.71 5.05
N GLN A 46 -7.48 19.11 4.93
CA GLN A 46 -6.29 19.54 5.64
C GLN A 46 -5.15 19.80 4.65
N SER A 47 -4.81 21.07 4.51
CA SER A 47 -3.73 21.55 3.64
C SER A 47 -2.52 22.07 4.42
N GLY A 48 -2.72 22.52 5.66
CA GLY A 48 -1.64 22.86 6.56
C GLY A 48 -0.99 21.62 7.19
N LYS A 49 0.31 21.66 7.46
CA LYS A 49 1.06 20.52 8.03
C LYS A 49 0.54 20.12 9.42
N VAL A 50 0.48 18.82 9.72
CA VAL A 50 0.19 18.31 11.06
C VAL A 50 1.43 17.61 11.60
N THR A 51 1.81 17.92 12.83
CA THR A 51 2.95 17.31 13.51
C THR A 51 2.56 16.88 14.91
N THR A 52 2.85 15.63 15.23
CA THR A 52 2.79 15.13 16.61
C THR A 52 4.16 14.69 17.08
N GLN A 53 4.41 14.88 18.37
CA GLN A 53 5.68 14.51 19.00
C GLN A 53 5.41 13.56 20.17
N ASN A 54 6.44 12.82 20.59
CA ASN A 54 6.43 11.95 21.77
C ASN A 54 5.71 10.59 21.57
N HIS A 55 5.55 9.81 22.64
CA HIS A 55 5.07 8.43 22.60
C HIS A 55 3.54 8.34 22.44
N THR A 56 3.06 7.32 21.72
CA THR A 56 1.63 6.99 21.54
C THR A 56 0.83 8.10 20.87
N SER A 57 1.50 9.00 20.15
CA SER A 57 0.88 10.15 19.51
C SER A 57 0.27 9.76 18.17
N ARG A 58 -0.87 10.37 17.80
CA ARG A 58 -1.53 10.07 16.53
C ARG A 58 -1.82 11.34 15.76
N LEU A 59 -1.39 11.43 14.50
CA LEU A 59 -1.68 12.63 13.69
C LEU A 59 -3.17 12.73 13.40
N TYR A 60 -3.77 11.63 12.97
CA TYR A 60 -5.19 11.36 12.92
C TYR A 60 -5.52 10.17 13.81
N MET A 61 -6.42 10.38 14.77
CA MET A 61 -7.13 9.31 15.46
C MET A 61 -8.57 9.32 14.98
N ILE A 62 -9.03 8.21 14.42
CA ILE A 62 -10.39 8.02 13.94
C ILE A 62 -10.94 6.87 14.78
N LYS A 63 -11.69 7.21 15.83
CA LYS A 63 -12.20 6.24 16.80
C LYS A 63 -13.71 6.15 16.73
N ASN A 64 -14.26 4.96 16.52
CA ASN A 64 -15.70 4.73 16.44
C ASN A 64 -16.36 5.75 15.51
N SER A 65 -15.70 6.07 14.39
CA SER A 65 -16.02 7.23 13.56
C SER A 65 -16.05 6.78 12.12
N ASN A 66 -17.26 6.72 11.59
CA ASN A 66 -17.56 6.05 10.34
C ASN A 66 -17.86 7.04 9.23
N SER A 67 -17.64 6.61 7.99
CA SER A 67 -18.05 7.35 6.78
C SER A 67 -17.50 8.79 6.69
N ASN A 68 -16.31 9.04 7.22
CA ASN A 68 -15.65 10.35 7.10
C ASN A 68 -14.91 10.45 5.76
N ASP A 69 -14.95 11.64 5.16
CA ASP A 69 -14.21 11.99 3.96
C ASP A 69 -13.06 12.94 4.33
N ILE A 70 -11.83 12.45 4.24
CA ILE A 70 -10.61 13.17 4.63
C ILE A 70 -9.76 13.39 3.39
N THR A 71 -9.56 14.66 3.03
CA THR A 71 -8.59 15.07 2.02
C THR A 71 -7.39 15.72 2.69
N GLN A 72 -6.26 15.01 2.69
CA GLN A 72 -5.00 15.47 3.28
C GLN A 72 -3.98 15.81 2.20
N SER A 73 -3.71 17.11 2.05
CA SER A 73 -2.72 17.64 1.11
C SER A 73 -1.49 18.23 1.80
N GLY A 74 -1.60 18.68 3.05
CA GLY A 74 -0.44 19.07 3.86
C GLY A 74 0.23 17.85 4.47
N ASP A 75 1.55 17.89 4.67
CA ASP A 75 2.29 16.73 5.20
C ASP A 75 1.84 16.34 6.63
N LEU A 76 1.95 15.04 6.92
CA LEU A 76 1.83 14.47 8.25
C LEU A 76 3.20 14.00 8.71
N GLU A 77 3.67 14.55 9.83
CA GLU A 77 4.98 14.20 10.38
C GLU A 77 4.83 13.76 11.84
N SER A 78 5.03 12.47 12.09
CA SER A 78 5.18 11.95 13.44
C SER A 78 6.66 11.98 13.77
N THR A 79 7.06 12.82 14.72
CA THR A 79 8.39 12.72 15.33
C THR A 79 8.35 11.94 16.65
N GLY A 80 7.31 11.11 16.80
CA GLY A 80 7.10 10.28 17.96
C GLY A 80 8.09 9.13 18.02
N VAL A 81 8.40 8.68 19.23
CA VAL A 81 9.48 7.70 19.44
C VAL A 81 8.98 6.29 19.73
N LYS A 82 7.66 6.04 19.81
CA LYS A 82 7.07 4.71 20.05
C LYS A 82 5.55 4.74 19.89
N TRP A 83 4.96 3.75 19.20
CA TRP A 83 3.49 3.62 19.02
C TRP A 83 2.85 4.90 18.45
N SER A 84 3.61 5.62 17.63
CA SER A 84 3.15 6.89 17.08
C SER A 84 2.72 6.67 15.65
N HIS A 85 1.45 6.88 15.37
CA HIS A 85 0.83 6.51 14.09
C HIS A 85 0.36 7.75 13.34
N CYS A 86 0.39 7.71 12.02
CA CYS A 86 -0.10 8.84 11.24
C CYS A 86 -1.62 8.79 11.16
N TYR A 87 -2.18 7.73 10.60
CA TYR A 87 -3.59 7.40 10.71
C TYR A 87 -3.75 6.19 11.63
N TYR A 88 -4.63 6.33 12.60
CA TYR A 88 -5.06 5.25 13.47
C TYR A 88 -6.57 5.13 13.36
N LEU A 89 -7.01 4.04 12.76
CA LEU A 89 -8.41 3.69 12.56
C LEU A 89 -8.73 2.64 13.62
N ASP A 90 -9.62 2.97 14.55
CA ASP A 90 -10.03 2.14 15.69
C ASP A 90 -11.54 2.00 15.62
N ASN A 91 -12.03 0.85 15.15
CA ASN A 91 -13.44 0.62 14.82
C ASN A 91 -14.00 1.78 13.96
N ALA A 92 -13.34 2.02 12.83
CA ALA A 92 -13.61 3.17 11.97
C ALA A 92 -13.91 2.70 10.55
N ASP A 93 -15.19 2.52 10.27
CA ASP A 93 -15.67 1.90 9.04
C ASP A 93 -15.94 2.89 7.92
N SER A 94 -15.74 2.42 6.69
CA SER A 94 -16.19 3.09 5.46
C SER A 94 -15.67 4.52 5.31
N ASN A 95 -14.52 4.85 5.92
CA ASN A 95 -13.89 6.15 5.74
C ASN A 95 -13.18 6.22 4.39
N THR A 96 -13.21 7.40 3.78
CA THR A 96 -12.45 7.70 2.57
C THR A 96 -11.31 8.66 2.92
N ILE A 97 -10.07 8.24 2.68
CA ILE A 97 -8.87 9.05 2.93
C ILE A 97 -8.14 9.27 1.61
N THR A 98 -8.13 10.51 1.11
CA THR A 98 -7.31 10.93 -0.02
C THR A 98 -6.05 11.62 0.48
N GLN A 99 -4.91 10.94 0.34
CA GLN A 99 -3.60 11.37 0.82
C GLN A 99 -2.74 11.86 -0.35
N THR A 100 -2.61 13.17 -0.52
CA THR A 100 -1.69 13.77 -1.52
C THR A 100 -0.44 14.36 -0.90
N GLY A 101 -0.50 14.79 0.37
CA GLY A 101 0.69 15.17 1.13
C GLY A 101 1.49 13.95 1.56
N ASN A 102 2.72 14.16 2.02
CA ASN A 102 3.59 13.08 2.45
C ASN A 102 3.30 12.67 3.90
N ILE A 103 3.59 11.41 4.20
CA ILE A 103 3.60 10.85 5.55
C ILE A 103 5.04 10.49 5.91
N THR A 104 5.50 10.98 7.07
CA THR A 104 6.79 10.60 7.65
C THR A 104 6.64 10.19 9.10
N THR A 105 7.31 9.11 9.48
CA THR A 105 7.57 8.77 10.89
C THR A 105 9.08 8.82 11.11
N ALA A 106 9.52 9.68 12.04
CA ALA A 106 10.91 9.87 12.39
C ALA A 106 11.09 9.79 13.92
N GLY A 107 11.69 8.72 14.41
CA GLY A 107 11.74 8.38 15.83
C GLY A 107 12.85 7.38 16.13
N SER A 108 13.15 7.17 17.40
CA SER A 108 14.27 6.32 17.83
C SER A 108 13.84 4.94 18.37
N SER A 109 12.54 4.71 18.62
CA SER A 109 12.04 3.43 19.15
C SER A 109 10.81 2.93 18.38
N ALA A 110 10.68 1.61 18.36
CA ALA A 110 9.97 0.84 17.35
C ALA A 110 8.41 0.91 17.44
N ARG A 111 7.77 0.67 16.28
CA ARG A 111 6.32 0.46 16.02
C ARG A 111 5.51 1.73 15.76
N SER A 112 5.96 2.54 14.80
CA SER A 112 5.23 3.66 14.21
C SER A 112 4.69 3.24 12.83
N HIS A 113 3.44 3.59 12.50
CA HIS A 113 2.79 3.17 11.25
C HIS A 113 2.24 4.35 10.47
N GLY A 114 2.21 4.22 9.14
CA GLY A 114 1.52 5.19 8.28
C GLY A 114 0.01 5.11 8.52
N TYR A 115 -0.57 3.96 8.22
CA TYR A 115 -1.94 3.59 8.53
C TYR A 115 -1.94 2.37 9.45
N PHE A 116 -2.75 2.44 10.50
CA PHE A 116 -2.99 1.34 11.39
C PHE A 116 -4.49 1.11 11.50
N PHE A 117 -4.94 -0.06 11.00
CA PHE A 117 -6.28 -0.60 11.19
C PHE A 117 -6.25 -1.47 12.44
N ASP A 118 -6.82 -0.96 13.52
CA ASP A 118 -6.80 -1.56 14.85
C ASP A 118 -8.25 -1.81 15.32
N ASP A 119 -8.37 -2.70 16.31
CA ASP A 119 -9.55 -2.85 17.16
C ASP A 119 -9.06 -2.94 18.61
N VAL A 120 -9.11 -1.81 19.33
CA VAL A 120 -8.80 -1.80 20.77
C VAL A 120 -10.03 -2.15 21.60
N SER A 121 -11.23 -2.14 21.02
CA SER A 121 -12.49 -2.45 21.71
C SER A 121 -12.58 -3.91 22.13
N GLY A 122 -11.90 -4.81 21.42
CA GLY A 122 -11.92 -6.26 21.70
C GLY A 122 -13.31 -6.87 21.51
N ASP A 123 -14.17 -6.18 20.74
CA ASP A 123 -15.49 -6.65 20.34
C ASP A 123 -15.48 -7.28 18.94
N ASN A 124 -14.28 -7.47 18.36
CA ASN A 124 -14.04 -7.98 17.02
C ASN A 124 -14.64 -7.08 15.93
N SER A 125 -14.73 -5.78 16.19
CA SER A 125 -15.13 -4.80 15.19
C SER A 125 -13.88 -4.13 14.62
N GLY A 126 -13.49 -4.59 13.44
CA GLY A 126 -12.36 -4.04 12.70
C GLY A 126 -12.66 -2.67 12.10
N SER A 127 -11.65 -2.06 11.50
CA SER A 127 -11.86 -0.90 10.65
C SER A 127 -12.12 -1.36 9.22
N ASP A 128 -13.39 -1.60 8.90
CA ASP A 128 -13.82 -2.29 7.69
C ASP A 128 -14.21 -1.33 6.55
N GLY A 129 -14.03 -1.78 5.31
CA GLY A 129 -14.58 -1.09 4.13
C GLY A 129 -13.99 0.29 3.85
N ASN A 130 -12.84 0.63 4.43
CA ASN A 130 -12.21 1.92 4.21
C ASN A 130 -11.59 2.01 2.81
N THR A 131 -11.63 3.20 2.23
CA THR A 131 -11.01 3.52 0.94
C THR A 131 -9.85 4.49 1.16
N ILE A 132 -8.63 4.08 0.84
CA ILE A 132 -7.43 4.92 0.93
C ILE A 132 -6.87 5.17 -0.47
N ILE A 133 -6.75 6.44 -0.85
CA ILE A 133 -6.15 6.87 -2.11
C ILE A 133 -4.83 7.55 -1.78
N GLN A 134 -3.74 6.79 -1.86
CA GLN A 134 -2.39 7.23 -1.54
C GLN A 134 -1.65 7.70 -2.80
N LYS A 135 -1.62 9.03 -2.98
CA LYS A 135 -0.86 9.70 -4.04
C LYS A 135 0.47 10.25 -3.54
N GLY A 136 0.51 10.74 -2.30
CA GLY A 136 1.72 11.19 -1.63
C GLY A 136 2.63 10.04 -1.20
N ASN A 137 3.86 10.36 -0.81
CA ASN A 137 4.81 9.34 -0.36
C ASN A 137 4.62 9.00 1.12
N ILE A 138 4.91 7.75 1.49
CA ILE A 138 5.02 7.30 2.88
C ILE A 138 6.47 6.89 3.10
N THR A 139 7.17 7.53 4.04
CA THR A 139 8.58 7.23 4.35
C THR A 139 8.75 6.94 5.83
N LEU A 140 9.12 5.71 6.15
CA LEU A 140 9.27 5.22 7.53
C LEU A 140 10.65 4.60 7.72
N THR A 141 11.48 5.15 8.60
CA THR A 141 12.88 4.69 8.75
C THR A 141 13.14 3.86 10.01
N GLU A 142 12.14 3.77 10.89
CA GLU A 142 12.23 3.14 12.22
C GLU A 142 12.07 1.61 12.19
N ASN A 143 12.52 0.90 13.22
CA ASN A 143 12.28 -0.55 13.30
C ASN A 143 10.78 -0.89 13.51
N THR A 144 10.37 -2.05 13.03
CA THR A 144 9.02 -2.64 13.09
C THR A 144 7.92 -1.78 12.46
N ASN A 145 8.31 -0.75 11.71
CA ASN A 145 7.38 0.16 11.06
C ASN A 145 6.61 -0.55 9.93
N LYS A 146 5.43 -0.02 9.61
CA LYS A 146 4.58 -0.57 8.55
C LYS A 146 3.90 0.62 7.88
N ALA A 147 3.94 0.70 6.55
CA ALA A 147 3.19 1.77 5.88
C ALA A 147 1.68 1.55 6.05
N TYR A 148 1.26 0.29 5.93
CA TYR A 148 -0.08 -0.17 6.30
C TYR A 148 0.05 -1.37 7.22
N TYR A 149 -0.53 -1.26 8.41
CA TYR A 149 -0.61 -2.34 9.38
C TYR A 149 -2.07 -2.65 9.67
N CYS A 150 -2.46 -3.89 9.47
CA CYS A 150 -3.81 -4.34 9.74
C CYS A 150 -3.76 -5.42 10.83
N GLU A 151 -4.43 -5.15 11.96
CA GLU A 151 -4.71 -6.12 13.03
C GLU A 151 -6.19 -6.50 13.10
N GLU A 152 -7.08 -5.63 12.63
CA GLU A 152 -8.49 -5.95 12.47
C GLU A 152 -9.11 -5.00 11.43
N GLY A 153 -9.48 -5.55 10.27
CA GLY A 153 -10.01 -4.73 9.18
C GLY A 153 -10.13 -5.50 7.87
N THR A 154 -11.37 -5.67 7.43
CA THR A 154 -11.73 -6.42 6.24
C THR A 154 -12.26 -5.50 5.15
N ASN A 155 -12.23 -5.96 3.90
CA ASN A 155 -12.82 -5.26 2.76
C ASN A 155 -12.25 -3.84 2.52
N ASN A 156 -11.05 -3.51 3.04
CA ASN A 156 -10.43 -2.23 2.80
C ASN A 156 -9.83 -2.19 1.38
N SER A 157 -9.95 -1.03 0.73
CA SER A 157 -9.42 -0.78 -0.60
C SER A 157 -8.33 0.31 -0.54
N ILE A 158 -7.11 -0.05 -0.91
CA ILE A 158 -5.97 0.87 -0.95
C ILE A 158 -5.52 1.04 -2.40
N THR A 159 -5.62 2.25 -2.93
CA THR A 159 -5.04 2.62 -4.23
C THR A 159 -3.75 3.40 -3.99
N GLN A 160 -2.61 2.78 -4.30
CA GLN A 160 -1.28 3.36 -4.16
C GLN A 160 -0.71 3.74 -5.53
N SER A 161 -0.61 5.05 -5.77
CA SER A 161 0.19 5.62 -6.86
C SER A 161 1.47 6.31 -6.37
N GLY A 162 1.54 6.66 -5.08
CA GLY A 162 2.73 7.22 -4.45
C GLY A 162 3.80 6.15 -4.14
N THR A 163 4.91 6.60 -3.56
CA THR A 163 5.99 5.71 -3.12
C THR A 163 5.87 5.38 -1.63
N ILE A 164 5.98 4.10 -1.30
CA ILE A 164 6.23 3.62 0.06
C ILE A 164 7.71 3.29 0.19
N THR A 165 8.38 3.86 1.19
CA THR A 165 9.77 3.54 1.53
C THR A 165 9.87 3.14 2.99
N THR A 166 10.36 1.92 3.25
CA THR A 166 10.72 1.48 4.61
C THR A 166 12.14 0.96 4.69
N SER A 167 12.85 1.25 5.78
CA SER A 167 14.27 0.87 5.91
C SER A 167 14.66 0.26 7.25
N GLY A 168 13.76 0.22 8.24
CA GLY A 168 14.05 -0.38 9.55
C GLY A 168 13.95 -1.91 9.52
N THR A 169 14.57 -2.55 10.51
CA THR A 169 14.38 -3.99 10.77
C THR A 169 12.91 -4.28 10.98
N ASP A 170 12.37 -5.34 10.36
CA ASP A 170 10.95 -5.66 10.37
C ASP A 170 10.09 -4.50 9.83
N GLY A 171 10.62 -3.71 8.90
CA GLY A 171 9.90 -2.65 8.20
C GLY A 171 9.13 -3.22 7.02
N HIS A 172 7.82 -3.01 6.92
CA HIS A 172 7.03 -3.54 5.80
C HIS A 172 6.24 -2.46 5.07
N GLY A 173 5.98 -2.67 3.78
CA GLY A 173 5.01 -1.85 3.07
C GLY A 173 3.62 -2.12 3.63
N TYR A 174 3.14 -3.34 3.39
CA TYR A 174 1.87 -3.84 3.90
C TYR A 174 2.09 -5.01 4.84
N HIS A 175 1.34 -5.06 5.94
CA HIS A 175 1.31 -6.21 6.83
C HIS A 175 -0.10 -6.50 7.30
N PHE A 176 -0.63 -7.63 6.84
CA PHE A 176 -1.88 -8.24 7.27
C PHE A 176 -1.54 -9.22 8.38
N LYS A 177 -1.84 -8.84 9.63
CA LYS A 177 -1.39 -9.59 10.80
C LYS A 177 -2.44 -10.56 11.32
N GLU A 178 -3.68 -10.12 11.45
CA GLU A 178 -4.76 -10.89 12.07
C GLU A 178 -6.08 -10.32 11.58
N ASN A 179 -7.09 -11.17 11.32
CA ASN A 179 -8.45 -10.76 10.94
C ASN A 179 -8.50 -9.70 9.81
N CYS A 180 -7.61 -9.81 8.82
CA CYS A 180 -7.50 -8.88 7.71
C CYS A 180 -7.86 -9.52 6.37
N ASP A 181 -9.06 -10.07 6.29
CA ASP A 181 -9.53 -10.74 5.08
C ASP A 181 -10.06 -9.78 4.02
N SER A 182 -10.04 -10.21 2.76
CA SER A 182 -10.73 -9.53 1.66
C SER A 182 -10.26 -8.09 1.39
N ASN A 183 -9.05 -7.73 1.77
CA ASN A 183 -8.49 -6.41 1.47
C ASN A 183 -7.90 -6.37 0.05
N THR A 184 -7.98 -5.21 -0.60
CA THR A 184 -7.46 -5.01 -1.95
C THR A 184 -6.42 -3.89 -1.97
N ILE A 185 -5.25 -4.17 -2.53
CA ILE A 185 -4.21 -3.19 -2.84
C ILE A 185 -4.16 -3.04 -4.36
N THR A 186 -4.45 -1.85 -4.89
CA THR A 186 -4.16 -1.48 -6.28
C THR A 186 -2.87 -0.70 -6.32
N LEU A 187 -1.81 -1.29 -6.90
CA LEU A 187 -0.48 -0.73 -6.96
C LEU A 187 -0.16 -0.26 -8.38
N SER A 188 0.01 1.06 -8.54
CA SER A 188 0.63 1.69 -9.71
C SER A 188 1.90 2.48 -9.36
N GLY A 189 2.14 2.71 -8.07
CA GLY A 189 3.34 3.36 -7.55
C GLY A 189 4.48 2.40 -7.24
N SER A 190 5.29 2.75 -6.25
CA SER A 190 6.48 1.98 -5.87
C SER A 190 6.47 1.59 -4.39
N ILE A 191 6.82 0.33 -4.09
CA ILE A 191 7.12 -0.14 -2.73
C ILE A 191 8.61 -0.45 -2.68
N SER A 192 9.35 0.17 -1.76
CA SER A 192 10.77 -0.07 -1.56
C SER A 192 11.09 -0.34 -0.10
N VAL A 193 11.43 -1.59 0.21
CA VAL A 193 11.81 -2.02 1.56
C VAL A 193 13.25 -2.55 1.59
N SER A 194 14.02 -2.23 2.64
CA SER A 194 15.46 -2.59 2.68
C SER A 194 15.99 -3.09 4.04
N GLY A 195 15.19 -3.09 5.10
CA GLY A 195 15.64 -3.55 6.42
C GLY A 195 15.73 -5.07 6.57
N THR A 196 16.41 -5.54 7.62
CA THR A 196 16.43 -6.97 7.98
C THR A 196 15.01 -7.46 8.28
N ASN A 197 14.62 -8.63 7.77
CA ASN A 197 13.24 -9.15 7.87
C ASN A 197 12.14 -8.27 7.22
N ALA A 198 12.51 -7.23 6.47
CA ALA A 198 11.55 -6.40 5.75
C ALA A 198 10.86 -7.18 4.62
N LYS A 199 9.56 -6.92 4.43
CA LYS A 199 8.78 -7.43 3.28
C LYS A 199 8.01 -6.29 2.64
N ALA A 200 7.92 -6.30 1.32
CA ALA A 200 7.06 -5.35 0.61
C ALA A 200 5.60 -5.56 1.03
N ILE A 201 5.18 -6.83 1.09
CA ILE A 201 3.89 -7.28 1.62
C ILE A 201 4.16 -8.47 2.52
N LYS A 202 3.55 -8.50 3.71
CA LYS A 202 3.59 -9.62 4.64
C LYS A 202 2.16 -10.02 5.00
N VAL A 203 1.83 -11.27 4.76
CA VAL A 203 0.59 -11.91 5.18
C VAL A 203 0.93 -12.93 6.26
N GLU A 204 0.26 -12.84 7.40
CA GLU A 204 0.28 -13.89 8.43
C GLU A 204 -0.86 -14.88 8.21
N SER A 205 -0.79 -16.03 8.85
CA SER A 205 -1.79 -17.08 8.63
C SER A 205 -3.18 -16.70 9.14
N GLY A 206 -4.22 -17.11 8.41
CA GLY A 206 -5.62 -16.77 8.67
C GLY A 206 -6.05 -15.40 8.11
N ASN A 207 -5.31 -14.84 7.14
CA ASN A 207 -5.66 -13.58 6.46
C ASN A 207 -5.90 -13.85 4.96
N ASP A 208 -7.09 -14.34 4.66
CA ASP A 208 -7.49 -14.90 3.37
C ASP A 208 -8.19 -13.89 2.43
N ALA A 209 -8.40 -14.29 1.19
CA ALA A 209 -9.08 -13.56 0.13
C ALA A 209 -8.50 -12.15 -0.17
N ASN A 210 -7.23 -11.92 0.20
CA ASN A 210 -6.56 -10.65 -0.04
C ASN A 210 -6.11 -10.53 -1.50
N THR A 211 -6.14 -9.32 -2.06
CA THR A 211 -5.83 -9.09 -3.48
C THR A 211 -4.77 -8.01 -3.66
N LEU A 212 -3.75 -8.30 -4.47
CA LEU A 212 -2.84 -7.31 -5.05
C LEU A 212 -3.14 -7.15 -6.54
N VAL A 213 -3.61 -5.97 -6.94
CA VAL A 213 -3.74 -5.57 -8.34
C VAL A 213 -2.47 -4.83 -8.76
N LEU A 214 -1.79 -5.33 -9.78
CA LEU A 214 -0.65 -4.69 -10.43
C LEU A 214 -1.14 -3.95 -11.68
N SER A 215 -0.88 -2.65 -11.78
CA SER A 215 -1.38 -1.77 -12.84
C SER A 215 -0.35 -0.69 -13.18
N ASP A 216 -0.37 -0.20 -14.42
CA ASP A 216 0.54 0.86 -14.92
C ASP A 216 2.04 0.48 -14.82
N GLU A 217 2.85 1.20 -14.04
CA GLU A 217 4.29 0.96 -13.90
C GLU A 217 4.70 0.59 -12.47
N PRO A 218 4.15 -0.49 -11.87
CA PRO A 218 4.35 -0.78 -10.45
C PRO A 218 5.79 -1.24 -10.18
N THR A 219 6.39 -0.79 -9.08
CA THR A 219 7.70 -1.28 -8.64
C THR A 219 7.61 -1.92 -7.28
N ILE A 220 8.17 -3.11 -7.11
CA ILE A 220 8.28 -3.79 -5.82
C ILE A 220 9.75 -4.16 -5.59
N THR A 221 10.37 -3.48 -4.62
CA THR A 221 11.70 -3.83 -4.10
C THR A 221 11.53 -4.44 -2.71
N GLY A 222 11.91 -5.70 -2.58
CA GLY A 222 11.73 -6.54 -1.40
C GLY A 222 10.77 -7.71 -1.67
N ASN A 223 10.76 -8.69 -0.77
CA ASN A 223 9.94 -9.89 -0.97
C ASN A 223 8.48 -9.64 -0.63
N VAL A 224 7.58 -10.31 -1.34
CA VAL A 224 6.16 -10.45 -1.00
C VAL A 224 6.00 -11.83 -0.33
N ASP A 225 5.60 -11.85 0.93
CA ASP A 225 5.36 -13.06 1.72
C ASP A 225 3.86 -13.25 1.90
N LEU A 226 3.31 -14.29 1.27
CA LEU A 226 1.88 -14.54 1.15
C LEU A 226 1.33 -15.50 2.22
N GLY A 227 2.15 -15.96 3.15
CA GLY A 227 1.70 -16.80 4.27
C GLY A 227 1.20 -18.20 3.89
N SER A 228 1.14 -18.55 2.60
CA SER A 228 0.38 -19.68 2.04
C SER A 228 -1.14 -19.53 2.15
N GLU A 229 -1.61 -18.30 2.32
CA GLU A 229 -3.04 -17.96 2.44
C GLU A 229 -3.68 -17.77 1.06
N ASP A 230 -5.01 -17.71 1.01
CA ASP A 230 -5.73 -17.34 -0.21
C ASP A 230 -5.41 -15.89 -0.58
N PHE A 231 -4.53 -15.72 -1.57
CA PHE A 231 -4.07 -14.43 -2.00
C PHE A 231 -4.10 -14.32 -3.52
N THR A 232 -4.85 -13.36 -4.05
CA THR A 232 -4.95 -13.13 -5.50
C THR A 232 -3.95 -12.06 -5.93
N ILE A 233 -3.09 -12.37 -6.91
CA ILE A 233 -2.38 -11.34 -7.67
C ILE A 233 -3.11 -11.14 -9.00
N SER A 234 -3.72 -9.97 -9.18
CA SER A 234 -4.42 -9.59 -10.41
C SER A 234 -3.50 -8.74 -11.29
N LEU A 235 -3.34 -9.16 -12.54
CA LEU A 235 -2.50 -8.48 -13.53
C LEU A 235 -3.39 -7.65 -14.44
N SER A 236 -3.23 -6.33 -14.43
CA SER A 236 -4.07 -5.42 -15.21
C SER A 236 -3.62 -5.33 -16.66
N CYS A 237 -4.55 -5.01 -17.56
CA CYS A 237 -4.27 -4.83 -18.99
C CYS A 237 -3.41 -3.61 -19.32
N ASP A 238 -3.22 -2.70 -18.36
CA ASP A 238 -2.52 -1.43 -18.53
C ASP A 238 -1.08 -1.45 -17.98
N LEU A 239 -0.54 -2.63 -17.66
CA LEU A 239 0.86 -2.77 -17.27
C LEU A 239 1.77 -2.32 -18.42
N LYS A 240 2.76 -1.50 -18.11
CA LYS A 240 3.67 -0.88 -19.10
C LYS A 240 5.11 -1.34 -18.99
N LYS A 241 5.43 -2.26 -18.09
CA LYS A 241 6.82 -2.71 -17.92
C LYS A 241 6.91 -4.13 -17.40
N ASP A 242 7.99 -4.79 -17.79
CA ASP A 242 8.40 -6.05 -17.19
C ASP A 242 8.57 -5.90 -15.68
N LEU A 243 8.09 -6.91 -14.95
CA LEU A 243 8.17 -6.96 -13.50
C LEU A 243 8.46 -8.38 -13.07
N THR A 244 9.41 -8.54 -12.16
CA THR A 244 9.63 -9.80 -11.45
C THR A 244 9.41 -9.56 -9.98
N VAL A 245 8.45 -10.27 -9.38
CA VAL A 245 8.16 -10.22 -7.95
C VAL A 245 8.70 -11.47 -7.29
N THR A 246 9.54 -11.29 -6.26
CA THR A 246 9.98 -12.41 -5.41
C THR A 246 8.87 -12.77 -4.44
N LEU A 247 8.42 -14.02 -4.49
CA LEU A 247 7.30 -14.53 -3.71
C LEU A 247 7.78 -15.58 -2.68
N ASN A 248 7.40 -15.38 -1.43
CA ASN A 248 7.58 -16.34 -0.35
C ASN A 248 6.22 -16.93 0.05
N ASN A 249 6.19 -18.21 0.43
CA ASN A 249 4.99 -18.92 0.88
C ASN A 249 3.81 -18.76 -0.08
N LYS A 250 4.04 -19.03 -1.37
CA LYS A 250 3.13 -18.68 -2.47
C LYS A 250 2.07 -19.74 -2.79
N THR A 251 2.04 -20.88 -2.10
CA THR A 251 1.20 -22.04 -2.51
C THR A 251 -0.30 -21.80 -2.42
N GLY A 252 -0.75 -20.86 -1.60
CA GLY A 252 -2.17 -20.44 -1.54
C GLY A 252 -2.54 -19.37 -2.59
N MET A 253 -1.55 -18.86 -3.33
CA MET A 253 -1.76 -17.77 -4.28
C MET A 253 -2.53 -18.22 -5.52
N THR A 254 -3.39 -17.33 -6.02
CA THR A 254 -3.95 -17.40 -7.38
C THR A 254 -3.51 -16.19 -8.21
N VAL A 255 -3.44 -16.37 -9.53
CA VAL A 255 -3.16 -15.27 -10.47
C VAL A 255 -4.39 -15.03 -11.34
N THR A 256 -4.94 -13.82 -11.28
CA THR A 256 -5.99 -13.39 -12.21
C THR A 256 -5.33 -12.66 -13.38
N ASN A 257 -5.34 -13.31 -14.55
CA ASN A 257 -4.73 -12.77 -15.76
C ASN A 257 -5.73 -11.90 -16.55
N ASN A 258 -5.62 -10.57 -16.42
CA ASN A 258 -6.29 -9.61 -17.30
C ASN A 258 -5.30 -8.90 -18.24
N LEU A 259 -4.11 -9.46 -18.43
CA LEU A 259 -3.13 -8.94 -19.39
C LEU A 259 -3.75 -8.88 -20.79
N CYS A 260 -3.33 -7.92 -21.59
CA CYS A 260 -3.85 -7.74 -22.94
C CYS A 260 -2.74 -7.75 -23.99
N GLY A 261 -3.11 -7.77 -25.26
CA GLY A 261 -2.15 -7.86 -26.34
C GLY A 261 -1.36 -9.17 -26.29
N ASN A 262 -0.04 -9.06 -26.16
CA ASN A 262 0.90 -10.18 -26.09
C ASN A 262 1.71 -10.21 -24.80
N ASP A 263 1.27 -9.47 -23.78
CA ASP A 263 1.83 -9.55 -22.45
C ASP A 263 1.63 -10.96 -21.90
N THR A 264 2.63 -11.46 -21.17
CA THR A 264 2.59 -12.81 -20.60
C THR A 264 3.05 -12.79 -19.15
N TYR A 265 2.74 -13.86 -18.43
CA TYR A 265 3.29 -14.09 -17.09
C TYR A 265 3.71 -15.54 -16.94
N GLU A 266 4.61 -15.78 -16.00
CA GLU A 266 5.08 -17.10 -15.62
C GLU A 266 5.24 -17.17 -14.09
N ILE A 267 4.76 -18.27 -13.51
CA ILE A 267 5.05 -18.63 -12.13
C ILE A 267 6.29 -19.52 -12.16
N LEU A 268 7.28 -19.14 -11.36
CA LEU A 268 8.59 -19.79 -11.29
C LEU A 268 8.85 -20.30 -9.89
N ASP A 269 9.62 -21.38 -9.77
CA ASP A 269 10.17 -21.84 -8.51
C ASP A 269 11.39 -21.00 -8.06
N SER A 270 11.97 -21.35 -6.92
CA SER A 270 13.16 -20.68 -6.38
C SER A 270 14.44 -20.81 -7.25
N SER A 271 14.46 -21.77 -8.18
CA SER A 271 15.55 -22.00 -9.14
C SER A 271 15.33 -21.30 -10.50
N LEU A 272 14.23 -20.55 -10.64
CA LEU A 272 13.77 -19.91 -11.88
C LEU A 272 13.28 -20.90 -12.95
N ALA A 273 12.92 -22.12 -12.56
CA ALA A 273 12.22 -23.07 -13.44
C ALA A 273 10.71 -22.83 -13.39
N ALA A 274 10.01 -23.18 -14.47
CA ALA A 274 8.56 -23.07 -14.55
C ALA A 274 7.87 -23.91 -13.47
N ASP A 275 6.97 -23.27 -12.73
CA ASP A 275 6.16 -23.86 -11.66
C ASP A 275 4.68 -23.55 -11.91
N ALA A 276 4.17 -24.08 -13.03
CA ALA A 276 2.85 -23.74 -13.54
C ALA A 276 1.70 -24.19 -12.63
N ASP A 277 1.91 -25.20 -11.78
CA ASP A 277 0.94 -25.66 -10.79
C ASP A 277 1.09 -24.98 -9.42
N ASN A 278 2.05 -24.04 -9.29
CA ASN A 278 2.33 -23.27 -8.07
C ASN A 278 2.60 -24.18 -6.86
N SER A 279 3.22 -25.34 -7.07
CA SER A 279 3.44 -26.35 -6.03
C SER A 279 4.64 -26.04 -5.13
N GLU A 280 5.60 -25.25 -5.60
CA GLU A 280 6.77 -24.87 -4.81
C GLU A 280 6.45 -23.71 -3.86
N THR A 281 6.93 -23.83 -2.60
CA THR A 281 6.63 -22.87 -1.52
C THR A 281 7.11 -21.46 -1.83
N ASN A 282 8.26 -21.31 -2.50
CA ASN A 282 8.87 -20.02 -2.79
C ASN A 282 9.27 -19.94 -4.27
N GLY A 283 9.31 -18.74 -4.80
CA GLY A 283 9.73 -18.52 -6.18
C GLY A 283 9.45 -17.12 -6.66
N TYR A 284 8.96 -16.99 -7.90
CA TYR A 284 8.76 -15.69 -8.53
C TYR A 284 7.47 -15.67 -9.34
N LEU A 285 6.89 -14.48 -9.46
CA LEU A 285 5.98 -14.15 -10.53
C LEU A 285 6.71 -13.22 -11.49
N ARG A 286 6.96 -13.68 -12.71
CA ARG A 286 7.52 -12.88 -13.78
C ARG A 286 6.41 -12.44 -14.71
N ILE A 287 6.35 -11.15 -14.99
CA ILE A 287 5.44 -10.53 -15.94
C ILE A 287 6.31 -9.88 -17.01
N LEU A 288 5.98 -10.18 -18.26
CA LEU A 288 6.53 -9.54 -19.43
C LEU A 288 5.44 -8.65 -20.00
N ALA A 289 5.49 -7.36 -19.67
CA ALA A 289 4.52 -6.37 -20.12
C ALA A 289 5.20 -5.41 -21.10
N GLU A 290 4.64 -5.28 -22.29
CA GLU A 290 5.23 -4.48 -23.35
C GLU A 290 5.24 -2.99 -23.00
N ASP A 291 6.43 -2.44 -22.80
CA ASP A 291 6.79 -1.17 -23.44
C ASP A 291 7.48 -1.46 -24.77
N LEU A 292 7.10 -0.72 -25.81
CA LEU A 292 7.65 -0.81 -27.17
C LEU A 292 9.14 -0.41 -27.27
N ASP A 293 9.76 0.01 -26.16
CA ASP A 293 11.09 0.61 -26.11
C ASP A 293 12.24 -0.33 -25.68
N THR A 294 12.01 -1.64 -25.44
CA THR A 294 13.09 -2.60 -25.10
C THR A 294 13.40 -3.61 -26.23
N PRO A 295 14.58 -3.54 -26.90
CA PRO A 295 14.82 -4.24 -28.18
C PRO A 295 15.14 -5.74 -28.18
N SER A 296 15.19 -6.47 -27.04
CA SER A 296 15.91 -7.76 -27.03
C SER A 296 15.09 -9.03 -26.81
N GLU A 297 13.98 -9.02 -26.07
CA GLU A 297 13.32 -10.30 -25.71
C GLU A 297 11.91 -10.47 -26.30
N ASN A 298 11.38 -9.45 -26.98
CA ASN A 298 10.01 -9.43 -27.43
C ASN A 298 9.78 -10.18 -28.77
N ALA A 299 8.83 -11.12 -28.79
CA ALA A 299 8.39 -11.85 -29.98
C ALA A 299 7.68 -10.94 -31.01
N LYS A 300 7.00 -9.86 -30.58
CA LYS A 300 6.38 -8.84 -31.43
C LYS A 300 7.39 -7.84 -32.00
N TYR A 301 8.38 -7.36 -31.24
CA TYR A 301 9.51 -6.63 -31.84
C TYR A 301 10.17 -7.49 -32.93
N ARG A 302 10.35 -8.79 -32.67
CA ARG A 302 10.82 -9.74 -33.68
C ARG A 302 9.84 -9.87 -34.86
N SER A 303 8.54 -10.05 -34.63
CA SER A 303 7.56 -10.26 -35.71
C SER A 303 7.25 -9.00 -36.51
N GLU A 304 7.21 -7.82 -35.88
CA GLU A 304 7.03 -6.52 -36.54
C GLU A 304 8.28 -6.10 -37.30
N ASN A 305 9.47 -6.33 -36.75
CA ASN A 305 10.72 -6.10 -37.47
C ASN A 305 10.85 -7.09 -38.65
N VAL A 306 10.45 -8.34 -38.48
CA VAL A 306 10.33 -9.33 -39.57
C VAL A 306 9.30 -8.89 -40.60
N LEU A 307 8.10 -8.47 -40.19
CA LEU A 307 7.04 -8.02 -41.10
C LEU A 307 7.42 -6.74 -41.84
N THR A 308 8.09 -5.80 -41.17
CA THR A 308 8.60 -4.56 -41.74
C THR A 308 9.70 -4.85 -42.77
N LYS A 309 10.65 -5.72 -42.43
CA LYS A 309 11.68 -6.20 -43.36
C LYS A 309 11.07 -6.92 -44.56
N LEU A 310 10.07 -7.76 -44.33
CA LEU A 310 9.37 -8.50 -45.38
C LEU A 310 8.59 -7.56 -46.32
N ARG A 311 7.89 -6.56 -45.77
CA ARG A 311 7.25 -5.50 -46.55
C ARG A 311 8.27 -4.71 -47.38
N GLY A 312 9.40 -4.34 -46.78
CA GLY A 312 10.51 -3.67 -47.47
C GLY A 312 11.04 -4.47 -48.67
N LEU A 313 11.20 -5.79 -48.52
CA LEU A 313 11.60 -6.69 -49.60
C LEU A 313 10.58 -6.73 -50.74
N PHE A 314 9.27 -6.82 -50.42
CA PHE A 314 8.23 -6.83 -51.45
C PHE A 314 8.09 -5.48 -52.16
N THR A 315 8.19 -4.36 -51.45
CA THR A 315 8.22 -3.03 -52.08
C THR A 315 9.45 -2.80 -52.95
N ALA A 316 10.60 -3.40 -52.60
CA ALA A 316 11.81 -3.31 -53.43
C ALA A 316 11.71 -4.19 -54.68
N ALA A 317 10.99 -5.31 -54.62
CA ALA A 317 10.78 -6.21 -55.75
C ALA A 317 9.83 -5.63 -56.82
N ASP A 318 8.90 -4.73 -56.46
CA ASP A 318 8.02 -4.01 -57.40
C ASP A 318 8.73 -2.93 -58.23
N HIS A 319 10.04 -2.72 -58.01
CA HIS A 319 10.87 -1.73 -58.70
C HIS A 319 12.01 -2.33 -59.54
N ILE A 320 11.97 -3.64 -59.84
CA ILE A 320 12.86 -4.36 -60.77
C ILE A 320 12.07 -4.81 -61.99
#